data_AF-A0A8T4ZXZ6-F1
#
_entry.id   AF-A0A8T4ZXZ6-F1
#
_cell.length_a   1.000
_cell.length_b   1.000
_cell.length_c   1.000
_cell.angle_alpha   90.00
_cell.angle_beta   90.00
_cell.angle_gamma   90.00
#
_symmetry.space_group_name_H-M   'P 1'
#
loop_
_entity.id
_entity.type
_entity.pdbx_description
1 polymer ?
#
loop_
_entity_poly.entity_id
_entity_poly.type
_entity_poly.pdbx_seq_one_letter_code
_entity_poly.pdbx_strand_id
1 'polypeptide(L)' 'MTGVDRDIITRIVEEAHEALEESKSIISMGRDDFIRCRRARYSLRYSIVMLVESLLTLRGDTREGF' A
#
# COMPACT_ATOMS: atom_id res chain seq x y z
N MET A 1 6.50 -28.93 6.93
CA MET A 1 6.24 -27.68 7.68
C MET A 1 5.69 -26.64 6.71
N THR A 2 4.40 -26.74 6.39
CA THR A 2 3.73 -25.85 5.41
C THR A 2 2.46 -25.29 6.06
N GLY A 3 2.63 -24.62 7.19
CA GLY A 3 1.58 -23.80 7.78
C GLY A 3 1.89 -22.37 7.38
N VAL A 4 1.00 -21.73 6.62
CA VAL A 4 1.16 -20.31 6.36
C VAL A 4 1.02 -19.58 7.70
N ASP A 5 2.01 -18.76 8.02
CA ASP A 5 1.99 -17.94 9.22
C ASP A 5 0.86 -16.93 9.11
N ARG A 6 -0.21 -17.14 9.89
CA ARG A 6 -1.40 -16.29 9.86
C ARG A 6 -1.09 -14.89 10.34
N ASP A 7 -0.09 -14.71 11.20
CA ASP A 7 0.27 -13.40 11.74
C ASP A 7 0.95 -12.57 10.64
N ILE A 8 1.79 -13.21 9.82
CA ILE A 8 2.39 -12.58 8.63
C ILE A 8 1.30 -12.18 7.63
N ILE A 9 0.37 -13.07 7.29
CA ILE A 9 -0.73 -12.72 6.38
C ILE A 9 -1.54 -11.54 6.94
N THR A 10 -1.92 -11.62 8.22
CA THR A 10 -2.75 -10.60 8.86
C THR A 10 -2.08 -9.24 8.75
N ARG A 11 -0.79 -9.17 9.09
CA ARG A 11 0.00 -7.94 8.97
C ARG A 11 0.05 -7.40 7.53
N ILE A 12 0.28 -8.26 6.53
CA ILE A 12 0.36 -7.80 5.14
C ILE A 12 -1.01 -7.27 4.67
N VAL A 13 -2.11 -7.91 5.09
CA VAL A 13 -3.47 -7.43 4.79
C VAL A 13 -3.74 -6.08 5.46
N GLU A 14 -3.29 -5.89 6.69
CA GLU A 14 -3.38 -4.61 7.40
C GLU A 14 -2.60 -3.51 6.68
N GLU A 15 -1.35 -3.78 6.26
CA GLU A 15 -0.53 -2.84 5.48
C GLU A 15 -1.20 -2.46 4.15
N ALA A 16 -1.75 -3.44 3.42
CA ALA A 16 -2.51 -3.18 2.19
C ALA A 16 -3.76 -2.32 2.45
N HIS A 17 -4.46 -2.58 3.56
CA HIS A 17 -5.65 -1.83 3.94
C HIS A 17 -5.33 -0.37 4.29
N GLU A 18 -4.28 -0.11 5.07
CA GLU A 18 -3.81 1.24 5.39
C GLU A 18 -3.43 2.02 4.12
N ALA A 19 -2.69 1.39 3.21
CA ALA A 19 -2.33 1.97 1.94
C ALA A 19 -3.56 2.32 1.08
N LEU A 20 -4.58 1.47 1.09
CA LEU A 20 -5.82 1.70 0.36
C LEU A 20 -6.61 2.87 0.94
N GLU A 21 -6.74 2.97 2.27
CA GLU A 21 -7.47 4.05 2.93
C GLU A 21 -6.77 5.41 2.77
N GLU A 22 -5.44 5.47 2.88
CA GLU A 22 -4.68 6.69 2.57
C GLU A 22 -4.86 7.10 1.10
N SER A 23 -4.80 6.14 0.18
CA SER A 23 -5.04 6.40 -1.24
C SER A 23 -6.44 6.96 -1.48
N LYS A 24 -7.46 6.36 -0.85
CA LYS A 24 -8.86 6.80 -0.94
C LYS A 24 -9.06 8.22 -0.40
N SER A 25 -8.43 8.55 0.73
CA SER A 25 -8.42 9.89 1.29
C SER A 25 -7.84 10.91 0.30
N ILE A 26 -6.70 10.58 -0.31
CA ILE A 26 -6.01 11.48 -1.25
C ILE A 26 -6.76 11.65 -2.57
N ILE A 27 -7.31 10.58 -3.16
CA ILE A 27 -8.08 10.69 -4.41
C ILE A 27 -9.40 11.46 -4.23
N SER A 28 -9.88 11.57 -2.99
CA SER A 28 -11.06 12.37 -2.64
C SER A 28 -10.75 13.87 -2.56
N MET A 29 -9.48 14.28 -2.62
CA MET A 29 -9.08 15.68 -2.68
C MET A 29 -9.45 16.32 -4.03
N GLY A 30 -9.70 17.64 -4.02
CA GLY A 30 -9.81 18.41 -5.25
C GLY A 30 -8.53 18.35 -6.09
N ARG A 31 -8.66 18.31 -7.42
CA ARG A 31 -7.52 18.21 -8.35
C ARG A 31 -6.45 19.26 -8.09
N ASP A 32 -6.84 20.53 -7.95
CA ASP A 32 -5.89 21.63 -7.76
C ASP A 32 -5.22 21.57 -6.40
N ASP A 33 -5.96 21.16 -5.36
CA ASP A 33 -5.42 20.96 -4.02
C ASP A 33 -4.37 19.85 -4.00
N PHE A 34 -4.64 18.74 -4.70
CA PHE A 34 -3.68 17.66 -4.88
C PHE A 34 -2.42 18.10 -5.65
N ILE A 35 -2.61 18.79 -6.78
CA ILE A 35 -1.48 19.29 -7.61
C ILE A 35 -0.62 20.30 -6.85
N ARG A 36 -1.19 21.08 -5.93
CA ARG A 36 -0.43 22.05 -5.11
C ARG A 36 0.17 21.41 -3.86
N CYS A 37 -0.45 20.37 -3.30
CA CYS A 37 0.02 19.70 -2.10
C CYS A 37 1.14 18.69 -2.40
N ARG A 38 2.41 19.10 -2.22
CA ARG A 38 3.57 18.21 -2.41
C ARG A 38 3.44 16.94 -1.57
N ARG A 39 3.04 17.06 -0.30
CA ARG A 39 2.88 15.94 0.63
C ARG A 39 1.91 14.89 0.09
N ALA A 40 0.70 15.29 -0.32
CA ALA A 40 -0.30 14.37 -0.87
C ALA A 40 0.23 13.58 -2.08
N ARG A 41 1.02 14.23 -2.94
CA ARG A 41 1.63 13.54 -4.09
C ARG A 41 2.71 12.52 -3.69
N TYR A 42 3.44 12.74 -2.61
CA TYR A 42 4.41 11.75 -2.11
C TYR A 42 3.70 10.62 -1.36
N SER A 43 2.73 10.96 -0.50
CA SER A 43 1.90 9.99 0.20
C SER A 43 1.22 9.05 -0.80
N LEU A 44 0.54 9.56 -1.83
CA LEU A 44 -0.15 8.72 -2.80
C LEU A 44 0.81 7.77 -3.54
N ARG A 45 2.00 8.25 -3.93
CA ARG A 45 3.01 7.38 -4.57
C ARG A 45 3.43 6.26 -3.64
N TYR A 46 3.70 6.58 -2.38
CA TYR A 46 4.11 5.60 -1.39
C TYR A 46 3.00 4.60 -1.08
N SER A 47 1.75 5.05 -0.92
CA SER A 47 0.59 4.20 -0.72
C SER A 47 0.38 3.24 -1.90
N ILE A 48 0.56 3.70 -3.14
CA ILE A 48 0.48 2.81 -4.32
C ILE A 48 1.56 1.74 -4.28
N VAL A 49 2.81 2.12 -3.99
CA VAL A 49 3.92 1.16 -3.90
C VAL A 49 3.65 0.12 -2.81
N MET A 50 3.31 0.57 -1.59
CA MET A 50 3.01 -0.32 -0.47
C MET A 50 1.86 -1.28 -0.81
N LEU A 51 0.75 -0.78 -1.37
CA LEU A 51 -0.38 -1.62 -1.75
C LEU A 51 0.03 -2.71 -2.76
N VAL A 52 0.80 -2.35 -3.78
CA VAL A 52 1.28 -3.30 -4.79
C VAL A 52 2.23 -4.33 -4.17
N GLU A 53 3.17 -3.89 -3.33
CA GLU A 53 4.12 -4.77 -2.64
C GLU A 53 3.39 -5.75 -1.72
N SER A 54 2.49 -5.28 -0.87
CA SER A 54 1.69 -6.12 0.03
C SER A 54 0.87 -7.16 -0.75
N LEU A 55 0.25 -6.77 -1.87
CA LEU A 55 -0.50 -7.71 -2.72
C LEU A 55 0.40 -8.74 -3.42
N LEU A 56 1.60 -8.35 -3.86
CA LEU A 56 2.59 -9.27 -4.43
C LEU A 56 3.09 -10.25 -3.37
N THR A 57 3.36 -9.78 -2.15
CA THR A 57 3.74 -10.64 -1.03
C THR A 57 2.62 -11.62 -0.67
N LEU A 58 1.35 -11.19 -0.64
CA LEU A 58 0.19 -12.08 -0.43
C LEU A 58 0.05 -13.14 -1.52
N ARG A 59 0.40 -12.81 -2.77
CA ARG A 59 0.40 -13.77 -3.88
C ARG A 59 1.50 -14.83 -3.76
N GLY A 60 2.52 -14.59 -2.93
CA GLY A 60 3.75 -15.40 -2.87
C GLY A 60 4.79 -14.98 -3.91
N ASP A 61 4.63 -13.82 -4.54
CA ASP A 61 5.60 -13.20 -5.45
C ASP A 61 6.56 -12.30 -4.64
N THR A 62 7.33 -12.89 -3.74
CA THR A 62 8.46 -12.17 -3.12
C THR A 62 9.58 -12.09 -4.12
N ARG A 63 9.70 -10.95 -4.82
CA ARG A 63 10.97 -10.61 -5.48
C ARG A 63 12.00 -10.37 -4.38
N GLU A 64 12.98 -11.26 -4.27
CA GLU A 64 14.17 -11.01 -3.48
C GLU A 64 14.88 -9.75 -4.00
N GLY A 65 14.87 -8.68 -3.20
CA GLY A 65 15.88 -7.63 -3.22
C GLY A 65 15.68 -6.43 -4.16
N PHE A 66 15.72 -5.23 -3.55
CA PHE A 66 16.57 -4.12 -3.98
C PHE A 66 17.36 -3.62 -2.78
#